data_AF-A0A2Y9L9A4-F1
#
_entry.id   AF-A0A2Y9L9A4-F1
#
_cell.length_a   1.000
_cell.length_b   1.000
_cell.length_c   1.000
_cell.angle_alpha   90.00
_cell.angle_beta   90.00
_cell.angle_gamma   90.00
#
_symmetry.space_group_name_H-M   'P 1'
#
loop_
_entity.id
_entity.type
_entity.pdbx_description
1 polymer ?
#
loop_
_entity_poly.entity_id
_entity_poly.type
_entity_poly.pdbx_seq_one_letter_code
_entity_poly.pdbx_strand_id
1 'polypeptide(L)'
;MEDYLQGCRAALQEFRPLHVVLGNEACDLDSMVSALALAFYLAKTTEAEEVFVPVLNINRAELPLRGDNVFFLQKINIPESLLIFRDEIDLHALHQAGQLTLILVDHHVLPKSDAALEEAVVEVLDHRPMEQKHCPPCHVCVELVGSCATLVTERILQGAPEILDGQTAALLHGTIILDCVNMDVKVGKATPKDSKYVEKLEALFPDLPKRNDIFDSLQKAKFDVSGLTTEQMLRKDQKTIFRQGTKVAISAIYMDLEICGVLERSHSPSLKLTPAPSAHPHLQAYLQGNTQISRKKLLPLLQEALSAYFESMRIPSGQLETEGVCREQADRELDRAGNSLFPGLSQDEEEPPLPPTPMNSLVDECPLDQGLPKLSAEAIFEKCSQISQSQSATASLSTK
;
A
#
# COMPACT_ATOMS: atom_id res chain seq x y z
N MET A 1 16.24 -16.62 6.78
CA MET A 1 14.83 -16.89 6.34
C MET A 1 14.78 -17.76 5.06
N GLU A 2 15.74 -17.62 4.17
CA GLU A 2 15.78 -18.09 2.79
C GLU A 2 15.79 -19.61 2.67
N ASP A 3 16.65 -20.30 3.44
CA ASP A 3 16.69 -21.76 3.47
C ASP A 3 15.35 -22.37 3.88
N TYR A 4 14.66 -21.70 4.81
CA TYR A 4 13.33 -22.09 5.25
C TYR A 4 12.31 -21.94 4.12
N LEU A 5 12.25 -20.78 3.45
CA LEU A 5 11.33 -20.55 2.34
C LEU A 5 11.61 -21.49 1.16
N GLN A 6 12.88 -21.79 0.89
CA GLN A 6 13.28 -22.78 -0.11
C GLN A 6 12.74 -24.18 0.26
N GLY A 7 12.81 -24.55 1.54
CA GLY A 7 12.20 -25.77 2.08
C GLY A 7 10.68 -25.79 1.90
N CYS A 8 9.98 -24.68 2.17
CA CYS A 8 8.53 -24.56 1.94
C CYS A 8 8.18 -24.82 0.46
N ARG A 9 8.94 -24.27 -0.49
CA ARG A 9 8.71 -24.51 -1.93
C ARG A 9 8.89 -25.98 -2.32
N ALA A 10 9.88 -26.65 -1.75
CA ALA A 10 10.09 -28.08 -1.99
C ALA A 10 8.92 -28.91 -1.45
N ALA A 11 8.42 -28.57 -0.26
CA ALA A 11 7.30 -29.26 0.37
C ALA A 11 5.99 -29.18 -0.42
N LEU A 12 5.77 -28.11 -1.22
CA LEU A 12 4.61 -28.02 -2.12
C LEU A 12 4.58 -29.09 -3.21
N GLN A 13 5.72 -29.71 -3.53
CA GLN A 13 5.81 -30.79 -4.52
C GLN A 13 5.56 -32.18 -3.89
N GLU A 14 5.41 -32.25 -2.58
CA GLU A 14 5.19 -33.48 -1.82
C GLU A 14 3.71 -33.63 -1.48
N PHE A 15 3.16 -34.84 -1.59
CA PHE A 15 1.80 -35.12 -1.13
C PHE A 15 1.79 -35.32 0.40
N ARG A 16 1.68 -34.22 1.15
CA ARG A 16 1.74 -34.22 2.62
C ARG A 16 0.81 -33.19 3.25
N PRO A 17 0.47 -33.33 4.55
CA PRO A 17 -0.21 -32.27 5.29
C PRO A 17 0.63 -30.99 5.37
N LEU A 18 -0.02 -29.83 5.26
CA LEU A 18 0.57 -28.51 5.31
C LEU A 18 -0.18 -27.60 6.29
N HIS A 19 0.58 -26.83 7.06
CA HIS A 19 0.08 -25.74 7.89
C HIS A 19 0.33 -24.43 7.15
N VAL A 20 -0.70 -23.82 6.60
CA VAL A 20 -0.57 -22.58 5.84
C VAL A 20 -0.85 -21.38 6.75
N VAL A 21 0.10 -20.44 6.77
CA VAL A 21 -0.08 -19.14 7.42
C VAL A 21 -0.46 -18.13 6.35
N LEU A 22 -1.66 -17.57 6.46
CA LEU A 22 -2.29 -16.76 5.42
C LEU A 22 -2.57 -15.35 5.95
N GLY A 23 -2.10 -14.33 5.23
CA GLY A 23 -2.46 -12.94 5.45
C GLY A 23 -3.78 -12.55 4.76
N ASN A 24 -4.20 -11.29 4.90
CA ASN A 24 -5.41 -10.79 4.24
C ASN A 24 -5.22 -10.62 2.71
N GLU A 25 -6.32 -10.45 1.96
CA GLU A 25 -6.27 -10.31 0.50
C GLU A 25 -5.68 -8.97 -0.01
N ALA A 26 -5.52 -7.97 0.87
CA ALA A 26 -4.78 -6.76 0.50
C ALA A 26 -3.29 -7.10 0.32
N CYS A 27 -2.79 -8.06 1.11
CA CYS A 27 -1.40 -8.48 1.20
C CYS A 27 -0.48 -7.26 1.34
N ASP A 28 -0.85 -6.36 2.26
CA ASP A 28 0.01 -5.26 2.67
C ASP A 28 1.26 -5.75 3.40
N LEU A 29 2.10 -4.82 3.83
CA LEU A 29 3.35 -5.15 4.50
C LEU A 29 3.11 -5.96 5.78
N ASP A 30 2.07 -5.61 6.55
CA ASP A 30 1.74 -6.28 7.80
C ASP A 30 1.32 -7.74 7.59
N SER A 31 0.37 -7.98 6.68
CA SER A 31 -0.03 -9.33 6.28
C SER A 31 1.14 -10.17 5.78
N MET A 32 2.00 -9.63 4.90
CA MET A 32 3.14 -10.36 4.36
C MET A 32 4.14 -10.72 5.46
N VAL A 33 4.56 -9.75 6.26
CA VAL A 33 5.59 -9.95 7.29
C VAL A 33 5.08 -10.83 8.42
N SER A 34 3.84 -10.62 8.87
CA SER A 34 3.21 -11.44 9.90
C SER A 34 3.15 -12.91 9.45
N ALA A 35 2.79 -13.17 8.19
CA ALA A 35 2.75 -14.55 7.67
C ALA A 35 4.15 -15.17 7.62
N LEU A 36 5.13 -14.47 7.06
CA LEU A 36 6.52 -14.94 6.95
C LEU A 36 7.14 -15.23 8.32
N ALA A 37 7.03 -14.27 9.25
CA ALA A 37 7.65 -14.37 10.56
C ALA A 37 6.99 -15.42 11.45
N LEU A 38 5.65 -15.52 11.44
CA LEU A 38 4.95 -16.52 12.22
C LEU A 38 5.20 -17.94 11.68
N ALA A 39 5.15 -18.13 10.36
CA ALA A 39 5.42 -19.44 9.77
C ALA A 39 6.86 -19.89 10.03
N PHE A 40 7.84 -18.97 9.92
CA PHE A 40 9.22 -19.25 10.26
C PHE A 40 9.40 -19.63 11.73
N TYR A 41 8.75 -18.90 12.65
CA TYR A 41 8.75 -19.21 14.07
C TYR A 41 8.22 -20.62 14.34
N LEU A 42 7.02 -20.94 13.84
CA LEU A 42 6.39 -22.24 14.05
C LEU A 42 7.25 -23.38 13.49
N ALA A 43 7.84 -23.20 12.31
CA ALA A 43 8.75 -24.19 11.73
C ALA A 43 10.03 -24.42 12.56
N LYS A 44 10.45 -23.46 13.39
CA LYS A 44 11.63 -23.57 14.25
C LYS A 44 11.32 -24.12 15.64
N THR A 45 10.08 -24.00 16.10
CA THR A 45 9.69 -24.36 17.47
C THR A 45 8.84 -25.62 17.57
N THR A 46 8.28 -26.10 16.46
CA THR A 46 7.43 -27.29 16.43
C THR A 46 8.22 -28.54 15.98
N GLU A 47 7.62 -29.72 16.08
CA GLU A 47 8.21 -30.99 15.70
C GLU A 47 8.69 -30.98 14.24
N ALA A 48 9.81 -31.66 13.95
CA ALA A 48 10.51 -31.60 12.67
C ALA A 48 9.72 -32.12 11.46
N GLU A 49 8.57 -32.76 11.67
CA GLU A 49 7.72 -33.32 10.61
C GLU A 49 6.63 -32.35 10.13
N GLU A 50 6.30 -31.31 10.90
CA GLU A 50 5.30 -30.32 10.51
C GLU A 50 5.90 -29.28 9.55
N VAL A 51 5.14 -28.92 8.51
CA VAL A 51 5.55 -27.91 7.52
C VAL A 51 4.63 -26.72 7.60
N PHE A 52 5.19 -25.60 8.03
CA PHE A 52 4.53 -24.31 8.02
C PHE A 52 4.91 -23.55 6.76
N VAL A 53 3.91 -23.12 5.99
CA VAL A 53 4.09 -22.46 4.68
C VAL A 53 3.45 -21.07 4.74
N PRO A 54 4.21 -19.98 4.62
CA PRO A 54 3.66 -18.64 4.50
C PRO A 54 3.14 -18.45 3.07
N VAL A 55 1.89 -18.04 2.93
CA VAL A 55 1.26 -17.77 1.64
C VAL A 55 0.86 -16.30 1.56
N LEU A 56 1.35 -15.60 0.54
CA LEU A 56 0.91 -14.24 0.22
C LEU A 56 -0.43 -14.35 -0.51
N ASN A 57 -1.49 -13.78 0.07
CA ASN A 57 -2.87 -13.96 -0.38
C ASN A 57 -3.25 -13.08 -1.59
N ILE A 58 -2.38 -13.06 -2.59
CA ILE A 58 -2.52 -12.39 -3.89
C ILE A 58 -1.90 -13.29 -4.95
N ASN A 59 -2.24 -13.07 -6.22
CA ASN A 59 -1.55 -13.74 -7.32
C ASN A 59 -0.12 -13.17 -7.44
N ARG A 60 0.85 -14.00 -7.86
CA ARG A 60 2.26 -13.57 -8.03
C ARG A 60 2.39 -12.31 -8.89
N ALA A 61 1.59 -12.22 -9.94
CA ALA A 61 1.59 -11.07 -10.85
C ALA A 61 1.18 -9.74 -10.19
N GLU A 62 0.61 -9.77 -8.99
CA GLU A 62 0.19 -8.59 -8.24
C GLU A 62 1.23 -8.06 -7.25
N LEU A 63 2.30 -8.82 -6.94
CA LEU A 63 3.35 -8.37 -6.03
C LEU A 63 3.92 -6.99 -6.43
N PRO A 64 4.18 -6.68 -7.73
CA PRO A 64 4.69 -5.37 -8.11
C PRO A 64 3.80 -4.19 -7.68
N LEU A 65 2.50 -4.40 -7.43
CA LEU A 65 1.59 -3.35 -6.97
C LEU A 65 1.88 -2.91 -5.52
N ARG A 66 2.52 -3.76 -4.72
CA ARG A 66 2.89 -3.53 -3.32
C ARG A 66 4.36 -3.08 -3.24
N GLY A 67 4.58 -1.82 -3.61
CA GLY A 67 5.93 -1.25 -3.75
C GLY A 67 6.73 -1.27 -2.45
N ASP A 68 6.07 -1.07 -1.31
CA ASP A 68 6.62 -1.26 0.03
C ASP A 68 7.07 -2.71 0.28
N ASN A 69 6.25 -3.71 -0.05
CA ASN A 69 6.62 -5.12 0.07
C ASN A 69 7.86 -5.44 -0.79
N VAL A 70 7.84 -5.06 -2.07
CA VAL A 70 8.95 -5.30 -3.01
C VAL A 70 10.23 -4.62 -2.52
N PHE A 71 10.14 -3.35 -2.15
CA PHE A 71 11.27 -2.60 -1.61
C PHE A 71 11.82 -3.27 -0.35
N PHE A 72 10.95 -3.70 0.56
CA PHE A 72 11.40 -4.23 1.83
C PHE A 72 12.08 -5.58 1.67
N LEU A 73 11.50 -6.49 0.87
CA LEU A 73 12.09 -7.78 0.50
C LEU A 73 13.49 -7.62 -0.11
N GLN A 74 13.66 -6.65 -1.01
CA GLN A 74 14.97 -6.34 -1.59
C GLN A 74 15.95 -5.81 -0.54
N LYS A 75 15.51 -4.90 0.33
CA LYS A 75 16.33 -4.29 1.38
C LYS A 75 16.87 -5.33 2.38
N ILE A 76 16.10 -6.36 2.68
CA ILE A 76 16.46 -7.47 3.59
C ILE A 76 17.03 -8.70 2.87
N ASN A 77 17.22 -8.64 1.56
CA ASN A 77 17.75 -9.70 0.71
C ASN A 77 16.92 -11.00 0.66
N ILE A 78 15.59 -10.92 0.76
CA ILE A 78 14.71 -12.08 0.51
C ILE A 78 14.30 -12.10 -0.97
N PRO A 79 14.69 -13.13 -1.75
CA PRO A 79 14.30 -13.22 -3.15
C PRO A 79 12.79 -13.52 -3.30
N GLU A 80 12.11 -12.75 -4.15
CA GLU A 80 10.69 -12.94 -4.48
C GLU A 80 10.38 -14.35 -5.05
N SER A 81 11.38 -14.99 -5.64
CA SER A 81 11.29 -16.37 -6.15
C SER A 81 11.12 -17.42 -5.05
N LEU A 82 11.42 -17.11 -3.79
CA LEU A 82 11.23 -18.03 -2.66
C LEU A 82 9.82 -17.94 -2.07
N LEU A 83 9.11 -16.84 -2.29
CA LEU A 83 7.76 -16.61 -1.77
C LEU A 83 6.75 -17.49 -2.50
N ILE A 84 5.68 -17.87 -1.79
CA ILE A 84 4.57 -18.66 -2.30
C ILE A 84 3.32 -17.79 -2.34
N PHE A 85 2.66 -17.77 -3.49
CA PHE A 85 1.48 -16.93 -3.75
C PHE A 85 0.21 -17.76 -3.82
N ARG A 86 -0.94 -17.09 -3.74
CA ARG A 86 -2.24 -17.75 -3.73
C ARG A 86 -2.52 -18.56 -5.00
N ASP A 87 -2.00 -18.12 -6.14
CA ASP A 87 -2.12 -18.81 -7.43
C ASP A 87 -1.13 -19.98 -7.61
N GLU A 88 -0.27 -20.24 -6.62
CA GLU A 88 0.72 -21.33 -6.67
C GLU A 88 0.38 -22.49 -5.73
N ILE A 89 -0.70 -22.38 -4.96
CA ILE A 89 -1.16 -23.40 -4.01
C ILE A 89 -2.69 -23.50 -4.02
N ASP A 90 -3.22 -24.70 -4.23
CA ASP A 90 -4.66 -24.95 -4.21
C ASP A 90 -5.12 -25.32 -2.79
N LEU A 91 -5.48 -24.31 -2.00
CA LEU A 91 -5.93 -24.51 -0.62
C LEU A 91 -7.22 -25.34 -0.55
N HIS A 92 -8.14 -25.17 -1.50
CA HIS A 92 -9.38 -25.95 -1.53
C HIS A 92 -9.11 -27.42 -1.79
N ALA A 93 -8.22 -27.76 -2.73
CA ALA A 93 -7.81 -29.15 -2.95
C ALA A 93 -7.13 -29.76 -1.72
N LEU A 94 -6.23 -29.02 -1.06
CA LEU A 94 -5.59 -29.49 0.18
C LEU A 94 -6.62 -29.72 1.30
N HIS A 95 -7.61 -28.82 1.45
CA HIS A 95 -8.68 -28.97 2.42
C HIS A 95 -9.55 -30.20 2.13
N GLN A 96 -9.97 -30.39 0.87
CA GLN A 96 -10.76 -31.57 0.47
C GLN A 96 -10.00 -32.89 0.66
N ALA A 97 -8.67 -32.86 0.55
CA ALA A 97 -7.80 -34.00 0.83
C ALA A 97 -7.56 -34.24 2.34
N GLY A 98 -8.06 -33.36 3.23
CA GLY A 98 -7.78 -33.43 4.66
C GLY A 98 -6.32 -33.11 5.02
N GLN A 99 -5.62 -32.39 4.15
CA GLN A 99 -4.19 -32.06 4.27
C GLN A 99 -3.92 -30.60 4.64
N LEU A 100 -4.97 -29.78 4.82
CA LEU A 100 -4.82 -28.36 5.14
C LEU A 100 -5.10 -28.08 6.61
N THR A 101 -4.18 -27.34 7.23
CA THR A 101 -4.42 -26.56 8.45
C THR A 101 -4.16 -25.09 8.14
N LEU A 102 -5.04 -24.18 8.57
CA LEU A 102 -4.93 -22.74 8.33
C LEU A 102 -4.70 -21.95 9.61
N ILE A 103 -3.76 -21.01 9.54
CA ILE A 103 -3.50 -20.00 10.55
C ILE A 103 -3.68 -18.64 9.87
N LEU A 104 -4.61 -17.83 10.37
CA LEU A 104 -4.85 -16.50 9.81
C LEU A 104 -4.06 -15.46 10.58
N VAL A 105 -3.40 -14.57 9.84
CA VAL A 105 -2.72 -13.39 10.39
C VAL A 105 -3.27 -12.14 9.74
N ASP A 106 -3.36 -11.06 10.51
CA ASP A 106 -3.83 -9.75 10.05
C ASP A 106 -5.25 -9.78 9.44
N HIS A 107 -5.97 -10.88 9.70
CA HIS A 107 -7.40 -11.01 9.52
C HIS A 107 -8.03 -12.15 10.31
N HIS A 108 -9.33 -12.04 10.59
CA HIS A 108 -10.12 -13.07 11.27
C HIS A 108 -11.37 -13.53 10.48
N VAL A 109 -11.58 -13.00 9.27
CA VAL A 109 -12.72 -13.32 8.40
C VAL A 109 -12.20 -13.66 7.01
N LEU A 110 -12.43 -14.89 6.55
CA LEU A 110 -12.14 -15.31 5.20
C LEU A 110 -13.12 -14.67 4.19
N PRO A 111 -12.69 -14.35 2.97
CA PRO A 111 -13.60 -13.93 1.91
C PRO A 111 -14.57 -15.06 1.55
N LYS A 112 -15.71 -14.72 0.94
CA LYS A 112 -16.75 -15.71 0.58
C LYS A 112 -16.25 -16.85 -0.31
N SER A 113 -15.30 -16.57 -1.19
CA SER A 113 -14.65 -17.59 -2.04
C SER A 113 -13.93 -18.67 -1.22
N ASP A 114 -13.52 -18.32 0.00
CA ASP A 114 -12.80 -19.19 0.92
C ASP A 114 -13.66 -19.64 2.11
N ALA A 115 -14.98 -19.42 2.08
CA ALA A 115 -15.88 -19.81 3.17
C ALA A 115 -15.79 -21.32 3.51
N ALA A 116 -15.54 -22.17 2.51
CA ALA A 116 -15.36 -23.60 2.71
C ALA A 116 -14.09 -23.96 3.51
N LEU A 117 -13.12 -23.05 3.61
CA LEU A 117 -11.86 -23.26 4.34
C LEU A 117 -11.98 -22.91 5.83
N GLU A 118 -13.11 -22.36 6.29
CA GLU A 118 -13.31 -21.95 7.69
C GLU A 118 -13.08 -23.11 8.67
N GLU A 119 -13.47 -24.33 8.30
CA GLU A 119 -13.26 -25.53 9.11
C GLU A 119 -11.78 -25.93 9.27
N ALA A 120 -10.90 -25.46 8.37
CA ALA A 120 -9.46 -25.70 8.46
C ALA A 120 -8.73 -24.68 9.35
N VAL A 121 -9.40 -23.59 9.77
CA VAL A 121 -8.77 -22.53 10.57
C VAL A 121 -8.61 -22.98 12.02
N VAL A 122 -7.36 -23.06 12.49
CA VAL A 122 -7.02 -23.50 13.85
C VAL A 122 -6.53 -22.37 14.75
N GLU A 123 -6.02 -21.29 14.17
CA GLU A 123 -5.48 -20.15 14.90
C GLU A 123 -5.69 -18.85 14.12
N VAL A 124 -5.94 -17.76 14.85
CA VAL A 124 -6.09 -16.41 14.30
C VAL A 124 -5.28 -15.43 15.15
N LEU A 125 -4.41 -14.65 14.52
CA LEU A 125 -3.76 -13.48 15.09
C LEU A 125 -4.21 -12.24 14.31
N ASP A 126 -5.04 -11.40 14.88
CA ASP A 126 -5.51 -10.17 14.21
C ASP A 126 -5.53 -9.01 15.20
N HIS A 127 -5.39 -7.80 14.69
CA HIS A 127 -5.41 -6.57 15.47
C HIS A 127 -6.64 -5.70 15.23
N ARG A 128 -7.53 -6.15 14.33
CA ARG A 128 -8.76 -5.43 13.97
C ARG A 128 -9.89 -5.73 14.97
N PRO A 129 -10.81 -4.78 15.20
CA PRO A 129 -11.95 -5.01 16.09
C PRO A 129 -12.77 -6.23 15.65
N MET A 130 -13.06 -7.16 16.57
CA MET A 130 -13.99 -8.25 16.27
C MET A 130 -15.43 -7.75 16.29
N GLU A 131 -16.17 -8.01 15.21
CA GLU A 131 -17.62 -7.96 15.27
C GLU A 131 -18.12 -9.25 15.93
N GLN A 132 -18.86 -9.15 17.04
CA GLN A 132 -19.30 -10.27 17.91
C GLN A 132 -20.05 -11.43 17.21
N LYS A 133 -20.32 -11.36 15.90
CA LYS A 133 -21.12 -12.33 15.14
C LYS A 133 -20.33 -13.47 14.50
N HIS A 134 -19.02 -13.33 14.30
CA HIS A 134 -18.18 -14.37 13.67
C HIS A 134 -16.89 -14.56 14.48
N CYS A 135 -16.97 -15.38 15.53
CA CYS A 135 -15.76 -15.94 16.14
C CYS A 135 -15.58 -17.35 15.58
N PRO A 136 -14.51 -17.63 14.82
CA PRO A 136 -14.22 -19.00 14.40
C PRO A 136 -14.03 -19.90 15.63
N PRO A 137 -14.36 -21.21 15.54
CA PRO A 137 -14.30 -22.15 16.66
C PRO A 137 -12.86 -22.59 16.99
N CYS A 138 -11.91 -21.65 17.00
CA CYS A 138 -10.47 -21.91 17.07
C CYS A 138 -9.78 -21.01 18.12
N HIS A 139 -8.45 -21.12 18.25
CA HIS A 139 -7.71 -20.20 19.11
C HIS A 139 -7.63 -18.82 18.44
N VAL A 140 -8.24 -17.81 19.06
CA VAL A 140 -8.31 -16.46 18.51
C VAL A 140 -7.58 -15.50 19.44
N CYS A 141 -6.45 -14.98 18.98
CA CYS A 141 -5.73 -13.88 19.59
C CYS A 141 -6.07 -12.60 18.83
N VAL A 142 -7.09 -11.88 19.31
CA VAL A 142 -7.43 -10.55 18.78
C VAL A 142 -7.20 -9.50 19.84
N GLU A 143 -6.28 -8.58 19.56
CA GLU A 143 -5.95 -7.48 20.44
C GLU A 143 -5.78 -6.20 19.64
N LEU A 144 -6.42 -5.12 20.08
CA LEU A 144 -6.34 -3.83 19.40
C LEU A 144 -4.92 -3.24 19.58
N VAL A 145 -4.08 -3.41 18.57
CA VAL A 145 -2.73 -2.85 18.45
C VAL A 145 -2.56 -2.16 17.09
N GLY A 146 -1.47 -1.40 16.91
CA GLY A 146 -1.22 -0.68 15.68
C GLY A 146 -0.84 -1.56 14.49
N SER A 147 -0.30 -2.76 14.75
CA SER A 147 0.15 -3.72 13.74
C SER A 147 -0.01 -5.18 14.21
N CYS A 148 -0.44 -6.09 13.33
CA CYS A 148 -0.44 -7.54 13.59
C CYS A 148 0.98 -8.06 13.87
N ALA A 149 2.00 -7.51 13.20
CA ALA A 149 3.41 -7.85 13.43
C ALA A 149 3.85 -7.60 14.89
N THR A 150 3.18 -6.72 15.65
CA THR A 150 3.40 -6.58 17.10
C THR A 150 2.99 -7.85 17.87
N LEU A 151 1.87 -8.47 17.50
CA LEU A 151 1.39 -9.72 18.11
C LEU A 151 2.31 -10.90 17.75
N VAL A 152 2.77 -10.95 16.49
CA VAL A 152 3.75 -11.96 16.05
C VAL A 152 5.08 -11.77 16.79
N THR A 153 5.57 -10.54 16.92
CA THR A 153 6.79 -10.23 17.68
C THR A 153 6.65 -10.65 19.14
N GLU A 154 5.51 -10.39 19.76
CA GLU A 154 5.22 -10.85 21.12
C GLU A 154 5.31 -12.36 21.24
N ARG A 155 4.62 -13.09 20.35
CA ARG A 155 4.59 -14.55 20.32
C ARG A 155 6.00 -15.13 20.29
N ILE A 156 6.85 -14.59 19.40
CA ILE A 156 8.23 -15.06 19.23
C ILE A 156 9.06 -14.76 20.48
N LEU A 157 9.01 -13.52 20.99
CA LEU A 157 9.83 -13.12 22.14
C LEU A 157 9.41 -13.78 23.46
N GLN A 158 8.16 -14.24 23.57
CA GLN A 158 7.68 -14.99 24.73
C GLN A 158 7.98 -16.50 24.62
N GLY A 159 8.03 -17.04 23.41
CA GLY A 159 8.23 -18.47 23.17
C GLY A 159 9.70 -18.85 22.99
N ALA A 160 10.32 -18.39 21.91
CA ALA A 160 11.68 -18.75 21.51
C ALA A 160 12.40 -17.53 20.89
N PRO A 161 12.78 -16.52 21.70
CA PRO A 161 13.45 -15.31 21.21
C PRO A 161 14.74 -15.59 20.43
N GLU A 162 15.42 -16.69 20.71
CA GLU A 162 16.65 -17.13 20.06
C GLU A 162 16.51 -17.47 18.57
N ILE A 163 15.28 -17.65 18.06
CA ILE A 163 15.04 -17.89 16.63
C ILE A 163 15.12 -16.61 15.81
N LEU A 164 15.03 -15.44 16.45
CA LEU A 164 15.19 -14.16 15.77
C LEU A 164 16.66 -13.93 15.42
N ASP A 165 16.86 -13.53 14.17
CA ASP A 165 18.11 -12.99 13.66
C ASP A 165 17.90 -11.54 13.23
N GLY A 166 18.98 -10.86 12.81
CA GLY A 166 18.89 -9.47 12.37
C GLY A 166 17.93 -9.26 11.20
N GLN A 167 17.76 -10.26 10.33
CA GLN A 167 16.88 -10.18 9.16
C GLN A 167 15.40 -10.24 9.55
N THR A 168 15.01 -11.20 10.38
CA THR A 168 13.65 -11.38 10.89
C THR A 168 13.25 -10.30 11.89
N ALA A 169 14.18 -9.83 12.71
CA ALA A 169 13.98 -8.66 13.56
C ALA A 169 13.77 -7.39 12.73
N ALA A 170 14.54 -7.18 11.65
CA ALA A 170 14.36 -6.04 10.76
C ALA A 170 12.99 -6.05 10.08
N LEU A 171 12.55 -7.21 9.59
CA LEU A 171 11.20 -7.42 9.05
C LEU A 171 10.12 -6.94 10.00
N LEU A 172 10.11 -7.49 11.22
CA LEU A 172 9.11 -7.16 12.24
C LEU A 172 9.18 -5.68 12.63
N HIS A 173 10.40 -5.17 12.90
CA HIS A 173 10.62 -3.77 13.28
C HIS A 173 10.12 -2.79 12.23
N GLY A 174 10.56 -2.92 10.98
CA GLY A 174 10.18 -2.00 9.91
C GLY A 174 8.68 -2.01 9.63
N THR A 175 8.04 -3.17 9.74
CA THR A 175 6.59 -3.32 9.58
C THR A 175 5.81 -2.62 10.68
N ILE A 176 6.15 -2.89 11.95
CA ILE A 176 5.49 -2.21 13.09
C ILE A 176 5.69 -0.71 13.00
N ILE A 177 6.89 -0.24 12.63
CA ILE A 177 7.18 1.19 12.45
C ILE A 177 6.33 1.81 11.34
N LEU A 178 6.19 1.17 10.18
CA LEU A 178 5.35 1.67 9.09
C LEU A 178 3.89 1.74 9.53
N ASP A 179 3.37 0.63 10.07
CA ASP A 179 1.96 0.52 10.39
C ASP A 179 1.57 1.41 11.57
N CYS A 180 2.45 1.59 12.55
CA CYS A 180 2.22 2.50 13.67
C CYS A 180 2.56 3.97 13.34
N VAL A 181 2.82 4.30 12.07
CA VAL A 181 3.13 5.66 11.59
C VAL A 181 4.28 6.27 12.40
N ASN A 182 5.37 5.52 12.53
CA ASN A 182 6.55 5.89 13.31
C ASN A 182 6.27 6.24 14.78
N MET A 183 5.23 5.64 15.36
CA MET A 183 4.78 5.92 16.73
C MET A 183 4.36 7.39 16.92
N ASP A 184 3.92 8.08 15.86
CA ASP A 184 3.49 9.47 15.95
C ASP A 184 2.23 9.60 16.82
N VAL A 185 2.42 10.22 17.98
CA VAL A 185 1.36 10.46 18.98
C VAL A 185 0.23 11.32 18.41
N LYS A 186 0.49 12.18 17.41
CA LYS A 186 -0.53 13.01 16.76
C LYS A 186 -1.48 12.18 15.91
N VAL A 187 -0.97 11.12 15.26
CA VAL A 187 -1.77 10.21 14.45
C VAL A 187 -2.50 9.19 15.33
N GLY A 188 -1.88 8.78 16.43
CA GLY A 188 -2.54 7.95 17.45
C GLY A 188 -2.84 6.52 17.02
N LYS A 189 -2.19 6.00 15.97
CA LYS A 189 -2.35 4.60 15.51
C LYS A 189 -1.59 3.60 16.39
N ALA A 190 -0.46 4.01 16.96
CA ALA A 190 0.35 3.18 17.85
C ALA A 190 -0.27 3.00 19.24
N THR A 191 -0.13 1.81 19.81
CA THR A 191 -0.46 1.52 21.20
C THR A 191 0.81 1.40 22.06
N PRO A 192 0.70 1.44 23.40
CA PRO A 192 1.85 1.18 24.27
C PRO A 192 2.53 -0.18 24.03
N LYS A 193 1.77 -1.17 23.52
CA LYS A 193 2.31 -2.49 23.22
C LYS A 193 3.19 -2.47 21.98
N ASP A 194 2.82 -1.73 20.95
CA ASP A 194 3.64 -1.54 19.74
C ASP A 194 5.00 -0.91 20.11
N SER A 195 4.98 0.19 20.86
CA SER A 195 6.20 0.85 21.35
C SER A 195 7.09 -0.09 22.16
N LYS A 196 6.50 -0.85 23.08
CA LYS A 196 7.21 -1.82 23.91
C LYS A 196 7.92 -2.89 23.09
N TYR A 197 7.27 -3.44 22.06
CA TYR A 197 7.87 -4.51 21.26
C TYR A 197 8.90 -4.00 20.25
N VAL A 198 8.73 -2.78 19.72
CA VAL A 198 9.79 -2.10 18.95
C VAL A 198 11.02 -1.87 19.82
N GLU A 199 10.87 -1.35 21.04
CA GLU A 199 11.99 -1.12 21.96
C GLU A 199 12.73 -2.42 22.32
N LYS A 200 11.98 -3.53 22.48
CA LYS A 200 12.58 -4.86 22.70
C LYS A 200 13.41 -5.33 21.51
N LEU A 201 12.91 -5.16 20.28
CA LEU A 201 13.65 -5.51 19.07
C LEU A 201 14.93 -4.67 18.96
N GLU A 202 14.85 -3.36 19.19
CA GLU A 202 16.00 -2.44 19.16
C GLU A 202 17.05 -2.78 20.23
N ALA A 203 16.61 -3.20 21.43
CA ALA A 203 17.52 -3.63 22.49
C ALA A 203 18.25 -4.93 22.16
N LEU A 204 17.59 -5.88 21.49
CA LEU A 204 18.16 -7.16 21.09
C LEU A 204 19.04 -7.05 19.83
N PHE A 205 18.69 -6.13 18.93
CA PHE A 205 19.34 -5.95 17.63
C PHE A 205 19.71 -4.47 17.43
N PRO A 206 20.83 -4.00 18.02
CA PRO A 206 21.21 -2.59 18.00
C PRO A 206 21.57 -2.06 16.60
N ASP A 207 21.85 -2.96 15.66
CA ASP A 207 22.17 -2.62 14.26
C ASP A 207 20.91 -2.45 13.39
N LEU A 208 19.71 -2.54 13.98
CA LEU A 208 18.46 -2.27 13.27
C LEU A 208 18.44 -0.84 12.70
N PRO A 209 17.79 -0.63 11.53
CA PRO A 209 17.62 0.71 10.97
C PRO A 209 16.95 1.66 11.97
N LYS A 210 17.35 2.92 11.95
CA LYS A 210 16.65 3.95 12.73
C LYS A 210 15.19 4.06 12.28
N ARG A 211 14.29 4.29 13.24
CA ARG A 211 12.84 4.35 13.00
C ARG A 211 12.45 5.31 11.86
N ASN A 212 12.97 6.55 11.87
CA ASN A 212 12.70 7.53 10.81
C ASN A 212 13.20 7.04 9.44
N ASP A 213 14.43 6.53 9.37
CA ASP A 213 15.04 6.12 8.10
C ASP A 213 14.26 4.96 7.45
N ILE A 214 13.80 3.99 8.25
CA ILE A 214 13.00 2.87 7.73
C ILE A 214 11.57 3.30 7.42
N PHE A 215 10.95 4.14 8.26
CA PHE A 215 9.63 4.71 8.02
C PHE A 215 9.59 5.49 6.71
N ASP A 216 10.47 6.47 6.53
CA ASP A 216 10.51 7.32 5.34
C ASP A 216 10.77 6.50 4.08
N SER A 217 11.66 5.50 4.16
CA SER A 217 11.96 4.62 3.03
C SER A 217 10.76 3.77 2.63
N LEU A 218 10.09 3.13 3.58
CA LEU A 218 8.91 2.29 3.33
C LEU A 218 7.72 3.13 2.86
N GLN A 219 7.49 4.28 3.50
CA GLN A 219 6.45 5.22 3.10
C GLN A 219 6.67 5.71 1.67
N LYS A 220 7.91 6.07 1.31
CA LYS A 220 8.26 6.46 -0.06
C LYS A 220 7.98 5.31 -1.05
N ALA A 221 8.41 4.09 -0.74
CA ALA A 221 8.20 2.93 -1.60
C ALA A 221 6.72 2.58 -1.79
N LYS A 222 5.89 2.77 -0.74
CA LYS A 222 4.45 2.54 -0.78
C LYS A 222 3.75 3.36 -1.86
N PHE A 223 4.15 4.63 -2.04
CA PHE A 223 3.57 5.55 -3.03
C PHE A 223 4.37 5.66 -4.32
N ASP A 224 5.54 5.01 -4.43
CA ASP A 224 6.30 5.02 -5.67
C ASP A 224 5.59 4.21 -6.76
N VAL A 225 5.42 4.85 -7.92
CA VAL A 225 4.80 4.29 -9.12
C VAL A 225 5.76 4.24 -10.31
N SER A 226 7.00 4.69 -10.15
CA SER A 226 7.98 4.86 -11.24
C SER A 226 8.35 3.55 -11.96
N GLY A 227 8.21 2.41 -11.28
CA GLY A 227 8.44 1.07 -11.84
C GLY A 227 7.19 0.37 -12.40
N LEU A 228 6.01 1.00 -12.34
CA LEU A 228 4.75 0.36 -12.72
C LEU A 228 4.37 0.66 -14.16
N THR A 229 3.83 -0.35 -14.85
CA THR A 229 3.12 -0.16 -16.12
C THR A 229 1.83 0.64 -15.88
N THR A 230 1.28 1.26 -16.93
CA THR A 230 0.00 1.99 -16.83
C THR A 230 -1.14 1.12 -16.29
N GLU A 231 -1.19 -0.15 -16.67
CA GLU A 231 -2.17 -1.11 -16.14
C GLU A 231 -1.98 -1.30 -14.64
N GLN A 232 -0.74 -1.50 -14.19
CA GLN A 232 -0.41 -1.68 -12.78
C GLN A 232 -0.71 -0.42 -11.96
N MET A 233 -0.42 0.78 -12.47
CA MET A 233 -0.78 2.03 -11.82
C MET A 233 -2.29 2.14 -11.58
N LEU A 234 -3.10 1.78 -12.57
CA LEU A 234 -4.56 1.77 -12.44
C LEU A 234 -5.04 0.71 -11.44
N ARG A 235 -4.32 -0.40 -11.29
CA ARG A 235 -4.71 -1.49 -10.37
C ARG A 235 -4.26 -1.26 -8.92
N LYS A 236 -3.18 -0.51 -8.70
CA LYS A 236 -2.54 -0.34 -7.39
C LYS A 236 -3.49 0.09 -6.28
N ASP A 237 -4.36 1.07 -6.53
CA ASP A 237 -5.42 1.49 -5.61
C ASP A 237 -6.77 1.49 -6.34
N GLN A 238 -7.13 0.33 -6.87
CA GLN A 238 -8.42 0.09 -7.51
C GLN A 238 -9.43 -0.47 -6.51
N LYS A 239 -10.57 0.19 -6.39
CA LYS A 239 -11.74 -0.32 -5.67
C LYS A 239 -12.83 -0.65 -6.67
N THR A 240 -13.42 -1.84 -6.54
CA THR A 240 -14.55 -2.26 -7.38
C THR A 240 -15.81 -2.30 -6.55
N ILE A 241 -16.92 -1.80 -7.09
CA ILE A 241 -18.25 -1.99 -6.52
C ILE A 241 -19.14 -2.72 -7.52
N PHE A 242 -20.02 -3.59 -7.01
CA PHE A 242 -20.99 -4.32 -7.79
C PHE A 242 -22.40 -4.04 -7.29
N ARG A 243 -23.32 -3.69 -8.20
CA ARG A 243 -24.74 -3.52 -7.88
C ARG A 243 -25.61 -3.81 -9.11
N GLN A 244 -26.59 -4.71 -8.95
CA GLN A 244 -27.61 -5.01 -9.98
C GLN A 244 -27.03 -5.31 -11.38
N GLY A 245 -25.96 -6.11 -11.45
CA GLY A 245 -25.31 -6.46 -12.73
C GLY A 245 -24.41 -5.36 -13.30
N THR A 246 -24.29 -4.21 -12.64
CA THR A 246 -23.34 -3.15 -13.01
C THR A 246 -22.11 -3.25 -12.13
N LYS A 247 -20.93 -3.27 -12.76
CA LYS A 247 -19.63 -3.27 -12.10
C LYS A 247 -18.92 -1.94 -12.38
N VAL A 248 -18.50 -1.25 -11.33
CA VAL A 248 -17.74 0.00 -11.43
C VAL A 248 -16.41 -0.19 -10.72
N ALA A 249 -15.31 0.08 -11.41
CA ALA A 249 -13.98 0.12 -10.82
C ALA A 249 -13.51 1.58 -10.76
N ILE A 250 -13.02 1.99 -9.59
CA ILE A 250 -12.51 3.32 -9.31
C ILE A 250 -11.04 3.15 -8.93
N SER A 251 -10.14 3.78 -9.69
CA SER A 251 -8.70 3.73 -9.44
C SER A 251 -8.22 5.08 -8.95
N ALA A 252 -7.52 5.11 -7.81
CA ALA A 252 -6.80 6.29 -7.36
C ALA A 252 -5.35 6.22 -7.85
N ILE A 253 -4.85 7.30 -8.43
CA ILE A 253 -3.45 7.43 -8.85
C ILE A 253 -2.89 8.69 -8.21
N TYR A 254 -1.86 8.52 -7.40
CA TYR A 254 -1.12 9.61 -6.80
C TYR A 254 -0.09 10.10 -7.82
N MET A 255 -0.33 11.27 -8.38
CA MET A 255 0.59 11.96 -9.27
C MET A 255 0.61 13.43 -8.90
N ASP A 256 1.79 14.04 -8.88
CA ASP A 256 1.92 15.48 -8.74
C ASP A 256 1.39 16.13 -10.02
N LEU A 257 0.17 16.67 -9.91
CA LEU A 257 -0.69 17.01 -11.03
C LEU A 257 -0.39 18.43 -11.55
N GLU A 258 0.83 18.66 -12.06
CA GLU A 258 1.14 19.88 -12.85
C GLU A 258 0.90 19.69 -14.36
N ILE A 259 0.61 18.46 -14.80
CA ILE A 259 0.55 18.08 -16.22
C ILE A 259 -0.55 18.80 -17.00
N CYS A 260 -1.75 18.97 -16.43
CA CYS A 260 -2.84 19.69 -17.08
C CYS A 260 -2.43 21.13 -17.40
N GLY A 261 -1.81 21.81 -16.43
CA GLY A 261 -1.32 23.18 -16.62
C GLY A 261 -0.21 23.27 -17.67
N VAL A 262 0.69 22.28 -17.76
CA VAL A 262 1.74 22.26 -18.78
C VAL A 262 1.17 22.03 -20.18
N LEU A 263 0.18 21.15 -20.32
CA LEU A 263 -0.49 20.90 -21.60
C LEU A 263 -1.32 22.11 -22.07
N GLU A 264 -2.00 22.79 -21.15
CA GLU A 264 -2.73 24.03 -21.43
C GLU A 264 -1.81 25.16 -21.90
N ARG A 265 -0.61 25.25 -21.32
CA ARG A 265 0.39 26.29 -21.62
C ARG A 265 1.34 25.93 -22.77
N SER A 266 1.20 24.76 -23.39
CA SER A 266 2.09 24.36 -24.49
C SER A 266 1.84 25.20 -25.74
N HIS A 267 2.86 25.97 -26.14
CA HIS A 267 2.84 26.76 -27.37
C HIS A 267 3.56 26.09 -28.55
N SER A 268 4.37 25.05 -28.31
CA SER A 268 5.24 24.43 -29.31
C SER A 268 5.44 22.91 -29.10
N PRO A 269 4.55 22.04 -29.62
CA PRO A 269 3.39 22.34 -30.46
C PRO A 269 2.20 22.91 -29.68
N SER A 270 1.53 23.90 -30.28
CA SER A 270 0.26 24.40 -29.80
C SER A 270 -0.83 23.34 -29.96
N LEU A 271 -1.37 22.87 -28.84
CA LEU A 271 -2.42 21.85 -28.79
C LEU A 271 -3.83 22.43 -29.01
N LYS A 272 -4.00 23.74 -28.77
CA LYS A 272 -5.28 24.46 -28.79
C LYS A 272 -6.36 23.73 -27.98
N LEU A 273 -6.01 23.35 -26.75
CA LEU A 273 -6.93 22.66 -25.85
C LEU A 273 -8.03 23.61 -25.42
N THR A 274 -9.28 23.20 -25.59
CA THR A 274 -10.43 23.90 -25.02
C THR A 274 -11.13 22.97 -24.03
N PRO A 275 -11.41 23.39 -22.79
CA PRO A 275 -12.11 22.56 -21.82
C PRO A 275 -13.42 22.02 -22.40
N ALA A 276 -13.63 20.72 -22.26
CA ALA A 276 -14.87 20.05 -22.59
C ALA A 276 -15.69 19.86 -21.31
N PRO A 277 -17.01 20.13 -21.34
CA PRO A 277 -17.85 19.93 -20.17
C PRO A 277 -17.80 18.47 -19.73
N SER A 278 -17.40 18.28 -18.47
CA SER A 278 -17.38 16.99 -17.81
C SER A 278 -18.49 16.97 -16.76
N ALA A 279 -19.27 15.89 -16.73
CA ALA A 279 -20.26 15.68 -15.68
C ALA A 279 -19.61 15.34 -14.31
N HIS A 280 -18.27 15.25 -14.26
CA HIS A 280 -17.53 14.83 -13.08
C HIS A 280 -16.57 15.94 -12.61
N PRO A 281 -16.65 16.36 -11.34
CA PRO A 281 -15.93 17.52 -10.82
C PRO A 281 -14.40 17.34 -10.76
N HIS A 282 -13.91 16.10 -10.85
CA HIS A 282 -12.47 15.77 -10.80
C HIS A 282 -11.90 15.30 -12.15
N LEU A 283 -12.71 15.32 -13.22
CA LEU A 283 -12.27 14.95 -14.55
C LEU A 283 -12.28 16.18 -15.43
N GLN A 284 -11.10 16.62 -15.87
CA GLN A 284 -10.97 17.71 -16.83
C GLN A 284 -10.71 17.13 -18.22
N ALA A 285 -11.70 17.28 -19.10
CA ALA A 285 -11.60 16.87 -20.48
C ALA A 285 -11.27 18.08 -21.36
N TYR A 286 -10.60 17.86 -22.49
CA TYR A 286 -10.30 18.91 -23.45
C TYR A 286 -10.60 18.44 -24.86
N LEU A 287 -11.13 19.33 -25.69
CA LEU A 287 -11.10 19.19 -27.14
C LEU A 287 -9.75 19.67 -27.65
N GLN A 288 -9.05 18.82 -28.40
CA GLN A 288 -7.79 19.19 -29.02
C GLN A 288 -8.06 19.92 -30.35
N GLY A 289 -8.00 21.25 -30.33
CA GLY A 289 -8.26 22.07 -31.52
C GLY A 289 -7.20 21.93 -32.62
N ASN A 290 -5.99 21.49 -32.29
CA ASN A 290 -4.96 21.16 -33.28
C ASN A 290 -4.90 19.64 -33.54
N THR A 291 -5.82 19.14 -34.36
CA THR A 291 -5.98 17.71 -34.68
C THR A 291 -4.83 17.10 -35.48
N GLN A 292 -3.92 17.94 -36.02
CA GLN A 292 -2.71 17.48 -36.73
C GLN A 292 -1.58 17.07 -35.77
N ILE A 293 -1.71 17.37 -34.48
CA ILE A 293 -0.77 16.92 -33.44
C ILE A 293 -1.18 15.54 -32.95
N SER A 294 -0.47 14.52 -33.43
CA SER A 294 -0.67 13.15 -32.96
C SER A 294 0.11 12.88 -31.66
N ARG A 295 -0.15 11.71 -31.06
CA ARG A 295 0.60 11.16 -29.92
C ARG A 295 2.13 11.31 -30.07
N LYS A 296 2.67 11.15 -31.30
CA LYS A 296 4.12 11.26 -31.57
C LYS A 296 4.72 12.64 -31.27
N LYS A 297 3.91 13.70 -31.34
CA LYS A 297 4.31 15.08 -31.04
C LYS A 297 3.89 15.52 -29.63
N LEU A 298 2.89 14.85 -29.05
CA LEU A 298 2.42 15.09 -27.67
C LEU A 298 3.36 14.45 -26.64
N LEU A 299 3.87 13.24 -26.90
CA LEU A 299 4.74 12.52 -25.96
C LEU A 299 6.04 13.27 -25.61
N PRO A 300 6.77 13.88 -26.57
CA PRO A 300 7.97 14.65 -26.23
C PRO A 300 7.69 15.86 -25.33
N LEU A 301 6.55 16.54 -25.49
CA LEU A 301 6.14 17.64 -24.61
C LEU A 301 5.92 17.19 -23.17
N LEU A 302 5.25 16.04 -23.01
CA LEU A 302 5.03 15.45 -21.69
C LEU A 302 6.35 15.02 -21.06
N GLN A 303 7.26 14.46 -21.85
CA GLN A 303 8.59 14.08 -21.39
C GLN A 303 9.43 15.28 -20.96
N GLU A 304 9.39 16.38 -21.72
CA GLU A 304 10.08 17.64 -21.37
C GLU A 304 9.49 18.27 -20.10
N ALA A 305 8.17 18.30 -19.98
CA ALA A 305 7.45 18.79 -18.80
C ALA A 305 7.86 18.03 -17.53
N LEU A 306 7.86 16.70 -17.61
CA LEU A 306 8.27 15.83 -16.51
C LEU A 306 9.76 16.00 -16.20
N SER A 307 10.62 16.12 -17.22
CA SER A 307 12.07 16.30 -17.02
C SER A 307 12.40 17.62 -16.33
N ALA A 308 11.80 18.73 -16.77
CA ALA A 308 11.98 20.05 -16.16
C ALA A 308 11.48 20.10 -14.71
N TYR A 309 10.40 19.38 -14.40
CA TYR A 309 9.89 19.21 -13.04
C TYR A 309 10.87 18.42 -12.15
N PHE A 310 11.43 17.32 -12.64
CA PHE A 310 12.42 16.55 -11.88
C PHE A 310 13.76 17.29 -11.71
N GLU A 311 14.14 18.15 -12.67
CA GLU A 311 15.31 19.02 -12.54
C GLU A 311 15.10 20.14 -11.50
N SER A 312 13.89 20.70 -11.39
CA SER A 312 13.59 21.74 -10.40
C SER A 312 13.56 21.21 -8.95
N MET A 313 13.33 19.90 -8.77
CA MET A 313 13.44 19.23 -7.47
C MET A 313 14.87 18.88 -7.06
N ARG A 314 15.87 18.96 -7.96
CA ARG A 314 17.28 18.80 -7.58
C ARG A 314 17.82 20.11 -7.02
N ILE A 315 17.90 20.20 -5.70
CA ILE A 315 18.63 21.29 -5.02
C ILE A 315 20.11 21.25 -5.45
N PRO A 316 20.72 22.36 -5.93
CA PRO A 316 22.13 22.38 -6.23
C PRO A 316 22.95 22.34 -4.94
N SER A 317 23.70 21.26 -4.74
CA SER A 317 24.76 21.17 -3.74
C SER A 317 25.98 22.01 -4.18
N GLY A 318 26.02 23.25 -3.71
CA GLY A 318 27.22 24.02 -3.41
C GLY A 318 27.97 24.71 -4.56
N GLN A 319 28.18 26.03 -4.42
CA GLN A 319 29.51 26.62 -4.60
C GLN A 319 29.65 27.96 -3.84
N LEU A 320 30.81 28.07 -3.17
CA LEU A 320 31.27 29.16 -2.32
C LEU A 320 31.65 30.44 -3.09
N GLU A 321 31.51 31.55 -2.36
CA GLU A 321 32.36 32.76 -2.28
C GLU A 321 32.66 33.58 -3.54
N THR A 322 32.28 34.87 -3.52
CA THR A 322 33.25 35.97 -3.30
C THR A 322 32.59 37.34 -2.99
N GLU A 323 33.17 38.01 -1.99
CA GLU A 323 33.33 39.46 -1.79
C GLU A 323 32.15 40.40 -1.46
N GLY A 324 32.30 41.17 -0.35
CA GLY A 324 31.73 42.52 -0.29
C GLY A 324 31.26 43.15 1.04
N VAL A 325 32.08 43.12 2.10
CA VAL A 325 32.27 44.19 3.13
C VAL A 325 31.07 44.84 3.86
N CYS A 326 31.09 44.65 5.18
CA CYS A 326 30.63 45.44 6.34
C CYS A 326 29.96 46.83 6.18
N ARG A 327 28.89 47.05 6.97
CA ARG A 327 28.89 48.13 7.99
C ARG A 327 27.87 47.90 9.11
N GLU A 328 28.39 47.97 10.34
CA GLU A 328 27.68 48.04 11.62
C GLU A 328 26.80 49.30 11.72
N GLN A 329 25.71 49.21 12.49
CA GLN A 329 25.43 50.20 13.54
C GLN A 329 24.44 49.64 14.55
N ALA A 330 24.90 49.61 15.80
CA ALA A 330 24.13 49.36 17.00
C ALA A 330 23.38 50.63 17.43
N ASP A 331 22.24 50.49 18.09
CA ASP A 331 21.98 51.29 19.29
C ASP A 331 21.01 50.60 20.27
N ARG A 332 21.26 50.91 21.55
CA ARG A 332 20.84 50.20 22.76
C ARG A 332 19.61 50.83 23.46
N GLU A 333 18.91 49.95 24.18
CA GLU A 333 18.29 50.12 25.52
C GLU A 333 17.12 51.10 25.76
N LEU A 334 16.02 50.59 26.39
CA LEU A 334 15.60 50.92 27.78
C LEU A 334 14.19 50.37 28.14
N ASP A 335 14.18 49.33 28.98
CA ASP A 335 13.46 49.15 30.26
C ASP A 335 12.01 49.65 30.52
N ARG A 336 11.18 48.70 31.01
CA ARG A 336 10.41 48.70 32.30
C ARG A 336 8.86 48.80 32.31
N ALA A 337 8.27 47.63 32.60
CA ALA A 337 7.17 47.27 33.54
C ALA A 337 5.84 48.07 33.65
N GLY A 338 4.72 47.32 33.63
CA GLY A 338 3.42 47.72 34.20
C GLY A 338 2.29 46.70 33.98
N ASN A 339 1.89 45.99 35.04
CA ASN A 339 0.81 44.99 35.10
C ASN A 339 -0.61 45.56 34.85
N SER A 340 -1.51 44.76 34.24
CA SER A 340 -2.69 44.11 34.88
C SER A 340 -3.95 43.99 33.98
N LEU A 341 -4.65 42.85 34.18
CA LEU A 341 -6.06 42.51 33.88
C LEU A 341 -6.34 41.60 32.65
N PHE A 342 -6.44 40.28 32.92
CA PHE A 342 -7.26 39.27 32.21
C PHE A 342 -8.78 39.50 32.48
N PRO A 343 -9.77 38.80 31.87
CA PRO A 343 -9.71 37.61 30.99
C PRO A 343 -10.64 37.68 29.73
N GLY A 344 -10.44 36.79 28.76
CA GLY A 344 -11.49 36.55 27.75
C GLY A 344 -11.10 35.74 26.52
N LEU A 345 -11.35 34.43 26.59
CA LEU A 345 -11.84 33.57 25.49
C LEU A 345 -10.89 33.30 24.31
N SER A 346 -10.18 32.18 24.49
CA SER A 346 -9.98 31.10 23.51
C SER A 346 -10.88 31.11 22.27
N GLN A 347 -10.27 31.03 21.10
CA GLN A 347 -10.49 29.96 20.10
C GLN A 347 -9.50 30.16 18.95
N ASP A 348 -8.39 29.41 18.98
CA ASP A 348 -7.69 29.00 17.76
C ASP A 348 -8.66 28.08 17.01
N GLU A 349 -9.18 28.53 15.89
CA GLU A 349 -9.87 27.70 14.91
C GLU A 349 -8.93 27.54 13.71
N GLU A 350 -7.84 26.79 13.92
CA GLU A 350 -7.22 26.00 12.87
C GLU A 350 -7.43 24.55 13.24
N GLU A 351 -8.48 23.92 12.68
CA GLU A 351 -8.42 22.56 12.12
C GLU A 351 -9.78 22.13 11.53
N PRO A 352 -9.78 21.31 10.46
CA PRO A 352 -9.68 19.88 10.72
C PRO A 352 -8.45 19.27 10.03
N PRO A 353 -7.68 18.42 10.72
CA PRO A 353 -6.76 17.53 10.06
C PRO A 353 -7.55 16.27 9.62
N LEU A 354 -7.21 15.83 8.40
CA LEU A 354 -7.22 14.45 7.93
C LEU A 354 -8.53 13.79 7.42
N PRO A 355 -8.35 12.90 6.43
CA PRO A 355 -8.43 11.47 6.77
C PRO A 355 -7.25 10.63 6.21
N PRO A 356 -6.60 9.76 7.00
CA PRO A 356 -6.22 8.41 6.60
C PRO A 356 -7.26 7.44 7.18
N THR A 357 -7.62 6.27 6.65
CA THR A 357 -7.28 5.45 5.47
C THR A 357 -8.58 4.72 5.10
N PRO A 358 -8.70 4.14 3.89
CA PRO A 358 -9.06 2.72 3.91
C PRO A 358 -8.22 1.93 2.91
N MET A 359 -7.35 1.08 3.44
CA MET A 359 -6.91 -0.14 2.77
C MET A 359 -7.97 -1.20 3.11
N ASN A 360 -8.80 -1.50 2.11
CA ASN A 360 -9.86 -2.52 2.03
C ASN A 360 -10.87 -2.64 3.19
N SER A 361 -12.08 -2.07 2.96
CA SER A 361 -13.31 -2.77 3.37
C SER A 361 -13.41 -4.05 2.54
N LEU A 362 -13.78 -5.16 3.17
CA LEU A 362 -14.21 -6.40 2.52
C LEU A 362 -15.02 -6.11 1.25
N VAL A 363 -14.42 -6.32 0.08
CA VAL A 363 -15.13 -6.32 -1.21
C VAL A 363 -15.07 -7.74 -1.74
N ASP A 364 -16.24 -8.35 -1.87
CA ASP A 364 -16.43 -9.69 -2.44
C ASP A 364 -15.73 -9.81 -3.81
N GLU A 365 -14.86 -10.81 -3.93
CA GLU A 365 -14.25 -11.37 -5.15
C GLU A 365 -13.51 -10.38 -6.06
N CYS A 366 -12.19 -10.60 -6.23
CA CYS A 366 -11.40 -9.99 -7.29
C CYS A 366 -11.75 -10.67 -8.63
N PRO A 367 -12.39 -10.01 -9.61
CA PRO A 367 -12.87 -10.71 -10.81
C PRO A 367 -11.76 -10.91 -11.86
N LEU A 368 -10.49 -10.96 -11.43
CA LEU A 368 -9.35 -11.23 -12.32
C LEU A 368 -9.19 -12.71 -12.63
N ASP A 369 -9.94 -13.61 -12.00
CA ASP A 369 -9.96 -15.04 -12.33
C ASP A 369 -10.43 -15.34 -13.77
N GLN A 370 -11.04 -14.37 -14.46
CA GLN A 370 -11.41 -14.50 -15.88
C GLN A 370 -10.76 -13.45 -16.80
N GLY A 371 -9.85 -12.62 -16.28
CA GLY A 371 -9.25 -11.49 -17.00
C GLY A 371 -10.22 -10.32 -17.26
N LEU A 372 -9.68 -9.14 -17.53
CA LEU A 372 -10.48 -7.97 -17.95
C LEU A 372 -11.15 -8.24 -19.32
N PRO A 373 -12.33 -7.66 -19.60
CA PRO A 373 -12.79 -7.57 -20.98
C PRO A 373 -11.68 -6.91 -21.80
N LYS A 374 -11.27 -7.56 -22.90
CA LYS A 374 -10.25 -7.04 -23.80
C LYS A 374 -10.70 -5.69 -24.35
N LEU A 375 -10.28 -4.60 -23.70
CA LEU A 375 -10.46 -3.24 -24.18
C LEU A 375 -9.45 -3.04 -25.30
N SER A 376 -9.77 -3.54 -26.49
CA SER A 376 -8.99 -3.22 -27.68
C SER A 376 -9.13 -1.74 -28.01
N ALA A 377 -8.15 -1.18 -28.70
CA ALA A 377 -8.22 0.19 -29.18
C ALA A 377 -9.48 0.41 -30.05
N GLU A 378 -9.95 -0.62 -30.76
CA GLU A 378 -11.22 -0.56 -31.50
C GLU A 378 -12.43 -0.42 -30.56
N ALA A 379 -12.48 -1.14 -29.44
CA ALA A 379 -13.61 -1.06 -28.50
C ALA A 379 -13.72 0.32 -27.81
N ILE A 380 -12.58 0.96 -27.52
CA ILE A 380 -12.54 2.33 -26.98
C ILE A 380 -12.95 3.33 -28.07
N PHE A 381 -12.43 3.18 -29.29
CA PHE A 381 -12.76 4.03 -30.42
C PHE A 381 -14.25 3.96 -30.81
N GLU A 382 -14.83 2.76 -30.77
CA GLU A 382 -16.24 2.52 -31.05
C GLU A 382 -17.13 3.16 -29.98
N LYS A 383 -16.78 3.04 -28.69
CA LYS A 383 -17.49 3.74 -27.60
C LYS A 383 -17.40 5.26 -27.71
N CYS A 384 -16.22 5.82 -27.99
CA CYS A 384 -16.06 7.27 -28.19
C CYS A 384 -16.82 7.77 -29.43
N SER A 385 -16.90 6.95 -30.48
CA SER A 385 -17.69 7.26 -31.68
C SER A 385 -19.20 7.25 -31.39
N GLN A 386 -19.69 6.29 -30.58
CA GLN A 386 -21.08 6.22 -30.15
C GLN A 386 -21.49 7.40 -29.26
N ILE A 387 -20.59 7.87 -28.38
CA ILE A 387 -20.80 9.08 -27.57
C ILE A 387 -20.91 10.34 -28.47
N SER A 388 -20.09 10.42 -29.51
CA SER A 388 -20.14 11.54 -30.47
C SER A 388 -21.42 11.52 -31.33
N GLN A 389 -21.90 10.33 -31.72
CA GLN A 389 -23.14 10.16 -32.49
C GLN A 389 -24.40 10.41 -31.66
N SER A 390 -24.41 10.02 -30.38
CA SER A 390 -25.54 10.27 -29.47
C SER A 390 -25.72 11.75 -29.13
N GLN A 391 -24.63 12.54 -29.08
CA GLN A 391 -24.69 14.00 -28.97
C GLN A 391 -25.17 14.71 -30.26
N SER A 392 -24.94 14.08 -31.42
CA SER A 392 -25.43 14.58 -32.70
C SER A 392 -26.95 14.40 -32.86
N ALA A 393 -27.48 13.29 -32.33
CA ALA A 393 -28.92 12.99 -32.35
C ALA A 393 -29.72 13.91 -31.41
N THR A 394 -29.20 14.24 -30.23
CA THR A 394 -29.85 15.18 -29.30
C THR A 394 -29.83 16.63 -29.80
N ALA A 395 -28.80 17.04 -30.56
CA ALA A 395 -28.79 18.34 -31.23
C ALA A 395 -29.86 18.45 -32.35
N SER A 396 -30.16 17.35 -33.05
CA SER A 396 -31.16 17.32 -34.12
C SER A 396 -32.62 17.27 -33.66
N LEU A 397 -32.87 16.86 -32.40
CA LEU A 397 -34.21 16.86 -31.79
C LEU A 397 -34.56 18.18 -31.10
N SER A 398 -33.59 19.07 -30.90
CA SER A 398 -33.80 20.37 -30.26
C SER A 398 -34.13 21.50 -31.26
N THR A 399 -34.32 21.16 -32.54
CA THR A 399 -34.80 22.06 -33.61
C THR A 399 -35.96 21.43 -34.37
N LYS A 400 -37.10 21.24 -33.69
CA LYS A 400 -38.43 21.17 -34.30
C LYS A 400 -39.49 21.71 -33.36
#